data_AF-A0A1C5SZB1-F1
#
_entry.id   AF-A0A1C5SZB1-F1
#
_cell.length_a   1.000
_cell.length_b   1.000
_cell.length_c   1.000
_cell.angle_alpha   90.00
_cell.angle_beta   90.00
_cell.angle_gamma   90.00
#
_symmetry.space_group_name_H-M   'P 1'
#
loop_
_entity.id
_entity.type
_entity.pdbx_description
1 polymer ?
#
loop_
_entity_poly.entity_id
_entity_poly.type
_entity_poly.pdbx_seq_one_letter_code
_entity_poly.pdbx_strand_id
1 'polypeptide(L)'
;MKIVEQFDISAIDTESLKGFRNHHKSYRPEHVFNNLSDDEYLERIGAVGFGEDGKLHPTTAGLLMFGEEYHIVREFPEYFLDYREMLDPTIRWTDRLQSSSGDWSGNVFDFFFRVNSKIAKDIKKPFKLEGITRVDDTPVHKAVR
;
A
#
# COMPACT_ATOMS: atom_id res chain seq x y z
N MET A 1 -15.33 -13.20 -4.82
CA MET A 1 -14.36 -12.15 -5.16
C MET A 1 -14.91 -11.45 -6.40
N LYS A 2 -15.03 -10.12 -6.42
CA LYS A 2 -15.57 -9.39 -7.59
C LYS A 2 -14.41 -9.06 -8.54
N ILE A 3 -14.50 -9.55 -9.78
CA ILE A 3 -13.59 -9.24 -10.88
C ILE A 3 -14.12 -7.98 -11.59
N VAL A 4 -13.22 -7.09 -11.98
CA VAL A 4 -13.53 -5.80 -12.60
C VAL A 4 -13.16 -5.87 -14.08
N GLU A 5 -14.05 -6.48 -14.88
CA GLU A 5 -13.77 -6.83 -16.28
C GLU A 5 -13.59 -5.63 -17.21
N GLN A 6 -14.03 -4.43 -16.79
CA GLN A 6 -13.81 -3.19 -17.55
C GLN A 6 -12.34 -2.77 -17.64
N PHE A 7 -11.45 -3.38 -16.85
CA PHE A 7 -10.02 -3.11 -16.85
C PHE A 7 -9.24 -4.37 -17.15
N ASP A 8 -8.24 -4.28 -18.00
CA ASP A 8 -7.24 -5.33 -18.16
C ASP A 8 -6.17 -5.26 -17.05
N ILE A 9 -5.30 -6.28 -17.00
CA ILE A 9 -4.24 -6.36 -16.00
C ILE A 9 -3.27 -5.16 -16.01
N SER A 10 -3.17 -4.40 -17.11
CA SER A 10 -2.34 -3.19 -17.15
C SER A 10 -2.84 -2.05 -16.24
N ALA A 11 -4.06 -2.17 -15.71
CA ALA A 11 -4.55 -1.26 -14.67
C ALA A 11 -3.84 -1.46 -13.32
N ILE A 12 -3.04 -2.51 -13.14
CA ILE A 12 -2.17 -2.74 -11.99
C ILE A 12 -0.86 -1.96 -12.17
N ASP A 13 -0.59 -1.05 -11.24
CA ASP A 13 0.69 -0.36 -11.12
C ASP A 13 1.81 -1.34 -10.73
N THR A 14 2.76 -1.49 -11.64
CA THR A 14 3.87 -2.42 -11.50
C THR A 14 4.86 -2.01 -10.42
N GLU A 15 5.00 -0.72 -10.10
CA GLU A 15 5.89 -0.26 -9.05
C GLU A 15 5.35 -0.60 -7.66
N SER A 16 4.05 -0.40 -7.44
CA SER A 16 3.33 -0.84 -6.24
C SER A 16 3.42 -2.36 -6.06
N LEU A 17 3.23 -3.13 -7.14
CA LEU A 17 3.38 -4.59 -7.10
C LEU A 17 4.81 -5.00 -6.69
N LYS A 18 5.84 -4.44 -7.33
CA LYS A 18 7.25 -4.72 -6.98
C LYS A 18 7.52 -4.37 -5.52
N GLY A 19 7.04 -3.22 -5.05
CA GLY A 19 7.15 -2.80 -3.66
C GLY A 19 6.52 -3.82 -2.69
N PHE A 20 5.30 -4.26 -2.98
CA PHE A 20 4.59 -5.25 -2.17
C PHE A 20 5.30 -6.60 -2.15
N ARG A 21 5.78 -7.06 -3.31
CA ARG A 21 6.57 -8.31 -3.42
C ARG A 21 7.87 -8.25 -2.63
N ASN A 22 8.58 -7.13 -2.69
CA ASN A 22 9.80 -6.93 -1.91
C ASN A 22 9.50 -7.01 -0.41
N HIS A 23 8.42 -6.36 0.05
CA HIS A 23 8.00 -6.44 1.45
C HIS A 23 7.63 -7.87 1.87
N HIS A 24 6.87 -8.59 1.03
CA HIS A 24 6.54 -9.99 1.29
C HIS A 24 7.80 -10.85 1.38
N LYS A 25 8.74 -10.71 0.44
CA LYS A 25 10.01 -11.45 0.44
C LYS A 25 10.86 -11.15 1.68
N SER A 26 10.91 -9.91 2.13
CA SER A 26 11.61 -9.54 3.37
C SER A 26 10.97 -10.16 4.61
N TYR A 27 9.64 -10.25 4.66
CA TYR A 27 8.93 -10.84 5.79
C TYR A 27 8.92 -12.38 5.77
N ARG A 28 8.90 -12.99 4.58
CA ARG A 28 8.90 -14.44 4.37
C ARG A 28 9.87 -14.83 3.23
N PRO A 29 11.19 -14.88 3.50
CA PRO A 29 12.19 -15.20 2.47
C PRO A 29 12.00 -16.58 1.83
N GLU A 30 11.54 -17.55 2.60
CA GLU A 30 11.33 -18.94 2.16
C GLU A 30 9.90 -19.20 1.63
N HIS A 31 9.09 -18.15 1.39
CA HIS A 31 7.73 -18.35 0.91
C HIS A 31 7.72 -18.84 -0.54
N VAL A 32 6.90 -19.85 -0.83
CA VAL A 32 6.78 -20.47 -2.16
C VAL A 32 6.39 -19.45 -3.26
N PHE A 33 5.72 -18.35 -2.88
CA PHE A 33 5.31 -17.31 -3.84
C PHE A 33 6.48 -16.47 -4.37
N ASN A 34 7.65 -16.51 -3.73
CA ASN A 34 8.81 -15.72 -4.16
C ASN A 34 9.35 -16.13 -5.54
N ASN A 35 9.03 -17.35 -6.00
CA ASN A 35 9.45 -17.89 -7.28
C ASN A 35 8.38 -17.77 -8.39
N LEU A 36 7.21 -17.22 -8.07
CA LEU A 36 6.12 -17.03 -9.05
C LEU A 36 6.40 -15.84 -9.96
N SER A 37 5.91 -15.91 -11.20
CA SER A 37 5.78 -14.72 -12.07
C SER A 37 4.85 -13.67 -11.44
N ASP A 38 4.79 -12.47 -12.03
CA ASP A 38 3.92 -11.41 -11.52
C ASP A 38 2.44 -11.76 -11.65
N ASP A 39 2.01 -12.30 -12.78
CA ASP A 39 0.63 -12.72 -13.03
C ASP A 39 0.20 -13.83 -12.05
N GLU A 40 1.03 -14.89 -11.91
CA GLU A 40 0.76 -15.97 -10.98
C GLU A 40 0.73 -15.47 -9.53
N TYR A 41 1.62 -14.55 -9.17
CA TYR A 41 1.64 -13.99 -7.82
C TYR A 41 0.37 -13.18 -7.54
N LEU A 42 -0.01 -12.29 -8.46
CA LEU A 42 -1.23 -11.50 -8.37
C LEU A 42 -2.47 -12.39 -8.24
N GLU A 43 -2.55 -13.48 -9.00
CA GLU A 43 -3.65 -14.45 -8.90
C GLU A 43 -3.66 -15.10 -7.52
N ARG A 44 -2.49 -15.57 -7.03
CA ARG A 44 -2.35 -16.25 -5.74
C ARG A 44 -2.67 -15.38 -4.53
N ILE A 45 -2.44 -14.07 -4.62
CA ILE A 45 -2.83 -13.11 -3.58
C ILE A 45 -4.27 -12.58 -3.77
N GLY A 46 -4.97 -13.00 -4.82
CA GLY A 46 -6.35 -12.58 -5.11
C GLY A 46 -6.48 -11.16 -5.65
N ALA A 47 -5.41 -10.60 -6.22
CA ALA A 47 -5.40 -9.28 -6.83
C ALA A 47 -5.94 -9.30 -8.27
N VAL A 48 -5.82 -10.42 -8.97
CA VAL A 48 -6.40 -10.63 -10.30
C VAL A 48 -7.17 -11.95 -10.34
N GLY A 49 -8.06 -12.10 -11.32
CA GLY A 49 -8.75 -13.34 -11.63
C GLY A 49 -9.14 -13.41 -13.10
N PHE A 50 -9.47 -14.61 -13.58
CA PHE A 50 -9.94 -14.80 -14.95
C PHE A 50 -11.37 -14.30 -15.12
N GLY A 51 -11.57 -13.35 -16.05
CA GLY A 51 -12.90 -12.87 -16.45
C GLY A 51 -13.61 -13.83 -17.39
N GLU A 52 -14.83 -13.48 -17.80
CA GLU A 52 -15.63 -14.25 -18.76
C GLU A 52 -14.95 -14.40 -20.13
N ASP A 53 -14.07 -13.47 -20.50
CA ASP A 53 -13.30 -13.50 -21.74
C ASP A 53 -12.06 -14.42 -21.68
N GLY A 54 -11.81 -15.06 -20.53
CA GLY A 54 -10.67 -15.93 -20.29
C GLY A 54 -9.34 -15.21 -20.07
N LYS A 55 -9.33 -13.88 -19.90
CA LYS A 55 -8.12 -13.10 -19.59
C LYS A 55 -8.07 -12.71 -18.12
N LEU A 56 -6.88 -12.32 -17.66
CA LEU A 56 -6.70 -11.79 -16.31
C LEU A 56 -7.20 -10.36 -16.22
N HIS A 57 -8.05 -10.13 -15.23
CA HIS A 57 -8.59 -8.82 -14.88
C HIS A 57 -8.34 -8.53 -13.40
N PRO A 58 -8.16 -7.26 -13.00
CA PRO A 58 -8.09 -6.89 -11.60
C PRO A 58 -9.35 -7.33 -10.86
N THR A 59 -9.16 -7.77 -9.64
CA THR A 59 -10.26 -7.85 -8.68
C THR A 59 -10.47 -6.47 -8.08
N THR A 60 -11.62 -6.24 -7.49
CA THR A 60 -11.87 -5.00 -6.72
C THR A 60 -10.79 -4.73 -5.67
N ALA A 61 -10.31 -5.78 -4.99
CA ALA A 61 -9.23 -5.66 -4.00
C ALA A 61 -7.88 -5.37 -4.66
N GLY A 62 -7.56 -6.05 -5.77
CA GLY A 62 -6.32 -5.78 -6.52
C GLY A 62 -6.28 -4.37 -7.10
N LEU A 63 -7.41 -3.89 -7.62
CA LEU A 63 -7.56 -2.52 -8.12
C LEU A 63 -7.35 -1.50 -6.99
N LEU A 64 -7.91 -1.71 -5.80
CA LEU A 64 -7.67 -0.82 -4.65
C LEU A 64 -6.22 -0.85 -4.16
N MET A 65 -5.61 -2.04 -4.13
CA MET A 65 -4.27 -2.23 -3.58
C MET A 65 -3.18 -1.76 -4.51
N PHE A 66 -3.35 -1.95 -5.81
CA PHE A 66 -2.28 -1.75 -6.80
C PHE A 66 -2.73 -0.95 -8.02
N GLY A 67 -3.97 -0.47 -8.08
CA GLY A 67 -4.42 0.33 -9.23
C GLY A 67 -3.85 1.74 -9.25
N GLU A 68 -4.25 2.49 -10.27
CA GLU A 68 -4.10 3.94 -10.32
C GLU A 68 -5.42 4.60 -9.87
N GLU A 69 -5.34 5.74 -9.20
CA GLU A 69 -6.52 6.42 -8.64
C GLU A 69 -7.62 6.63 -9.69
N TYR A 70 -7.26 7.04 -10.90
CA TYR A 70 -8.22 7.29 -11.97
C TYR A 70 -8.92 6.01 -12.48
N HIS A 71 -8.32 4.83 -12.27
CA HIS A 71 -9.00 3.54 -12.49
C HIS A 71 -9.86 3.17 -11.29
N ILE A 72 -9.36 3.39 -10.07
CA ILE A 72 -10.07 3.10 -8.82
C ILE A 72 -11.38 3.90 -8.77
N VAL A 73 -11.37 5.20 -9.04
CA VAL A 73 -12.59 6.05 -8.95
C VAL A 73 -13.66 5.74 -10.00
N ARG A 74 -13.29 5.09 -11.11
CA ARG A 74 -14.27 4.60 -12.09
C ARG A 74 -15.07 3.41 -11.56
N GLU A 75 -14.47 2.59 -10.70
CA GLU A 75 -15.14 1.48 -10.01
C GLU A 75 -15.75 1.92 -8.66
N PHE A 76 -15.09 2.85 -7.98
CA PHE A 76 -15.44 3.37 -6.66
C PHE A 76 -15.47 4.90 -6.67
N PRO A 77 -16.55 5.54 -7.15
CA PRO A 77 -16.62 7.00 -7.31
C PRO A 77 -16.36 7.81 -6.03
N GLU A 78 -16.64 7.22 -4.87
CA GLU A 78 -16.43 7.83 -3.56
C GLU A 78 -15.06 7.50 -2.94
N TYR A 79 -14.16 6.84 -3.68
CA TYR A 79 -12.82 6.51 -3.21
C TYR A 79 -11.99 7.78 -3.01
N PHE A 80 -11.54 7.99 -1.78
CA PHE A 80 -10.66 9.10 -1.44
C PHE A 80 -9.84 8.76 -0.20
N LEU A 81 -8.51 8.76 -0.33
CA LEU A 81 -7.60 8.64 0.80
C LEU A 81 -7.04 10.01 1.12
N ASP A 82 -7.07 10.41 2.40
CA ASP A 82 -6.60 11.71 2.86
C ASP A 82 -5.92 11.57 4.22
N TYR A 83 -4.63 11.81 4.24
CA TYR A 83 -3.85 11.99 5.46
C TYR A 83 -3.63 13.48 5.68
N ARG A 84 -3.93 13.94 6.89
CA ARG A 84 -3.72 15.33 7.31
C ARG A 84 -3.01 15.35 8.64
N GLU A 85 -1.92 16.08 8.70
CA GLU A 85 -1.17 16.29 9.93
C GLU A 85 -1.38 17.71 10.44
N MET A 86 -1.53 17.87 11.75
CA MET A 86 -1.83 19.15 12.40
C MET A 86 -0.94 19.32 13.63
N LEU A 87 0.34 19.63 13.42
CA LEU A 87 1.27 19.91 14.53
C LEU A 87 1.21 21.37 15.01
N ASP A 88 0.86 22.31 14.12
CA ASP A 88 0.70 23.73 14.42
C ASP A 88 -0.80 24.11 14.32
N PRO A 89 -1.45 24.54 15.42
CA PRO A 89 -2.87 24.91 15.43
C PRO A 89 -3.18 26.19 14.64
N THR A 90 -2.18 26.96 14.22
CA THR A 90 -2.36 28.18 13.42
C THR A 90 -2.40 27.90 11.91
N ILE A 91 -1.97 26.72 11.48
CA ILE A 91 -1.95 26.30 10.08
C ILE A 91 -3.01 25.20 9.89
N ARG A 92 -3.71 25.22 8.75
CA ARG A 92 -4.82 24.28 8.48
C ARG A 92 -4.37 22.81 8.49
N TRP A 93 -3.18 22.53 7.98
CA TRP A 93 -2.46 21.27 8.09
C TRP A 93 -0.96 21.53 7.84
N THR A 94 -0.09 20.86 8.59
CA THR A 94 1.37 20.92 8.44
C THR A 94 1.86 20.03 7.30
N ASP A 95 1.15 18.93 7.05
CA ASP A 95 1.37 18.05 5.91
C ASP A 95 0.02 17.48 5.45
N ARG A 96 -0.09 17.20 4.16
CA ARG A 96 -1.27 16.57 3.58
C ARG A 96 -0.89 15.68 2.41
N LEU A 97 -1.39 14.45 2.43
CA LEU A 97 -1.29 13.50 1.32
C LEU A 97 -2.70 13.08 0.94
N GLN A 98 -3.07 13.22 -0.32
CA GLN A 98 -4.38 12.80 -0.83
C GLN A 98 -4.24 11.96 -2.10
N SER A 99 -5.15 11.01 -2.31
CA SER A 99 -5.12 10.10 -3.47
C SER A 99 -5.31 10.83 -4.80
N SER A 100 -6.11 11.88 -4.83
CA SER A 100 -6.45 12.63 -6.05
C SER A 100 -5.41 13.69 -6.45
N SER A 101 -4.20 13.69 -5.86
CA SER A 101 -3.20 14.71 -6.16
C SER A 101 -2.53 14.52 -7.53
N GLY A 102 -2.51 13.29 -8.05
CA GLY A 102 -1.82 12.94 -9.30
C GLY A 102 -0.29 12.84 -9.18
N ASP A 103 0.28 13.06 -7.99
CA ASP A 103 1.73 12.98 -7.76
C ASP A 103 2.23 11.55 -7.49
N TRP A 104 1.31 10.60 -7.33
CA TRP A 104 1.56 9.21 -6.99
C TRP A 104 0.35 8.34 -7.37
N SER A 105 0.49 7.03 -7.27
CA SER A 105 -0.52 6.05 -7.73
C SER A 105 -1.91 6.24 -7.12
N GLY A 106 -1.98 6.78 -5.90
CA GLY A 106 -3.23 6.95 -5.16
C GLY A 106 -3.83 5.67 -4.59
N ASN A 107 -3.16 4.51 -4.74
CA ASN A 107 -3.65 3.23 -4.22
C ASN A 107 -3.39 3.02 -2.73
N VAL A 108 -4.04 2.00 -2.17
CA VAL A 108 -3.99 1.71 -0.73
C VAL A 108 -2.58 1.29 -0.30
N PHE A 109 -1.83 0.55 -1.12
CA PHE A 109 -0.49 0.09 -0.77
C PHE A 109 0.47 1.26 -0.58
N ASP A 110 0.57 2.13 -1.59
CA ASP A 110 1.43 3.30 -1.54
C ASP A 110 0.98 4.28 -0.46
N PHE A 111 -0.33 4.44 -0.26
CA PHE A 111 -0.85 5.30 0.81
C PHE A 111 -0.33 4.83 2.18
N PHE A 112 -0.47 3.53 2.45
CA PHE A 112 -0.03 2.93 3.71
C PHE A 112 1.45 3.23 3.97
N PHE A 113 2.34 2.93 3.02
CA PHE A 113 3.77 3.13 3.25
C PHE A 113 4.18 4.61 3.30
N ARG A 114 3.53 5.49 2.51
CA ARG A 114 3.79 6.94 2.55
C ARG A 114 3.36 7.53 3.89
N VAL A 115 2.18 7.19 4.39
CA VAL A 115 1.65 7.66 5.67
C VAL A 115 2.43 7.05 6.83
N ASN A 116 2.68 5.73 6.80
CA ASN A 116 3.44 5.05 7.83
C ASN A 116 4.85 5.65 7.99
N SER A 117 5.51 5.99 6.88
CA SER A 117 6.82 6.66 6.92
C SER A 117 6.76 8.06 7.56
N LYS A 118 5.68 8.82 7.34
CA LYS A 118 5.46 10.13 7.98
C LYS A 118 5.25 9.97 9.48
N ILE A 119 4.33 9.09 9.88
CA ILE A 119 4.05 8.81 11.31
C ILE A 119 5.30 8.31 12.02
N ALA A 120 6.03 7.34 11.45
CA ALA A 120 7.22 6.77 12.06
C ALA A 120 8.37 7.79 12.19
N LYS A 121 8.48 8.76 11.29
CA LYS A 121 9.48 9.83 11.36
C LYS A 121 9.26 10.76 12.55
N ASP A 122 8.01 11.03 12.89
CA ASP A 122 7.64 11.94 13.98
C ASP A 122 7.62 11.26 15.35
N ILE A 123 7.57 9.92 15.38
CA ILE A 123 7.87 9.16 16.59
C ILE A 123 9.38 9.24 16.85
N LYS A 124 9.79 10.19 17.70
CA LYS A 124 11.16 10.21 18.24
C LYS A 124 11.47 8.83 18.83
N LYS A 125 12.43 8.10 18.26
CA LYS A 125 13.03 6.94 18.93
C LYS A 125 13.66 7.44 20.22
N PRO A 126 13.10 7.18 21.42
CA PRO A 126 13.77 7.56 22.62
C PRO A 126 15.01 6.67 22.72
N PHE A 127 16.19 7.30 22.78
CA PHE A 127 17.42 6.57 23.05
C PHE A 127 17.34 6.05 24.49
N LYS A 128 16.93 4.79 24.66
CA LYS A 128 16.82 4.14 25.97
C LYS A 128 17.72 2.90 25.99
N LEU A 129 18.60 2.84 26.98
CA LEU A 129 19.46 1.70 27.25
C LEU A 129 18.82 0.84 28.35
N GLU A 130 18.76 -0.48 28.14
CA GLU A 130 18.61 -1.46 29.22
C GLU A 130 19.97 -2.15 29.43
N GLY A 131 20.69 -1.73 30.46
CA GLY A 131 22.09 -2.13 30.66
C GLY A 131 23.00 -1.56 29.57
N ILE A 132 23.69 -2.44 28.83
CA ILE A 132 24.53 -2.08 27.68
C ILE A 132 23.81 -2.27 26.33
N THR A 133 22.58 -2.78 26.35
CA THR A 133 21.82 -3.08 25.13
C THR A 133 20.85 -1.95 24.84
N ARG A 134 20.92 -1.47 23.60
CA ARG A 134 20.01 -0.45 23.08
C ARG A 134 18.62 -1.05 22.87
N VAL A 135 17.59 -0.43 23.45
CA VAL A 135 16.19 -0.78 23.24
C VAL A 135 15.63 0.17 22.21
N ASP A 136 15.51 -0.29 20.96
CA ASP A 136 15.02 0.54 19.84
C ASP A 136 13.49 0.65 19.76
N ASP A 137 12.74 -0.22 20.45
CA ASP A 137 11.29 -0.31 20.32
C ASP A 137 10.55 0.12 21.60
N THR A 138 9.80 1.22 21.50
CA THR A 138 8.74 1.52 22.47
C THR A 138 7.44 0.79 22.10
N PRO A 139 6.46 0.65 23.02
CA PRO A 139 5.13 0.10 22.70
C PRO A 139 4.45 0.82 21.53
N VAL A 140 4.74 2.11 21.34
CA VAL A 140 4.24 2.93 20.22
C VAL A 140 4.84 2.46 18.88
N HIS A 141 6.12 2.09 18.85
CA HIS A 141 6.75 1.51 17.65
C HIS A 141 6.18 0.14 17.30
N LYS A 142 5.84 -0.67 18.32
CA LYS A 142 5.16 -1.96 18.11
C LYS A 142 3.72 -1.82 17.62
N ALA A 143 3.05 -0.71 17.93
CA ALA A 143 1.66 -0.47 17.52
C ALA A 143 1.53 0.05 16.07
N VAL A 144 2.63 0.57 15.49
CA VAL A 144 2.68 1.12 14.13
C VAL A 144 3.15 0.07 13.09
N ARG A 145 3.70 -1.07 13.55
CA ARG A 145 4.19 -2.17 12.70
C ARG A 145 3.12 -3.21 12.39
#